data_AF-A0A3S4GMK6-F1
#
_entry.id   AF-A0A3S4GMK6-F1
#
_cell.length_a   1.000
_cell.length_b   1.000
_cell.length_c   1.000
_cell.angle_alpha   90.00
_cell.angle_beta   90.00
_cell.angle_gamma   90.00
#
_symmetry.space_group_name_H-M   'P 1'
#
loop_
_entity.id
_entity.type
_entity.pdbx_description
1 polymer ?
#
loop_
_entity_poly.entity_id
_entity_poly.type
_entity_poly.pdbx_seq_one_letter_code
_entity_poly.pdbx_strand_id
1 'polypeptide(L)'
;MLSYRGFWKIAGRYMGEGLAEVRRSLSRRRFTENARRLIPALQEADIQPGPAGVRAQALTADGKLVDDFHFVTGRRSLHVCNAPSPAATASLEIGRDIVRQHLAHL
;
A
#
# COMPACT_ATOMS: atom_id res chain seq x y z
N MET A 1 1.46 -15.30 -5.49
CA MET A 1 2.26 -14.54 -4.49
C MET A 1 3.40 -15.36 -3.91
N LEU A 2 3.17 -16.55 -3.34
CA LEU A 2 4.24 -17.34 -2.69
C LEU A 2 5.33 -17.84 -3.66
N SER A 3 4.99 -18.06 -4.94
CA SER A 3 5.97 -18.40 -6.00
C SER A 3 6.74 -17.18 -6.53
N TYR A 4 6.37 -15.96 -6.14
CA TYR A 4 6.97 -14.74 -6.67
C TYR A 4 8.23 -14.36 -5.87
N ARG A 5 9.39 -14.31 -6.54
CA ARG A 5 10.67 -14.03 -5.88
C ARG A 5 10.71 -12.70 -5.13
N GLY A 6 10.03 -11.67 -5.66
CA GLY A 6 9.93 -10.36 -5.00
C GLY A 6 9.26 -10.43 -3.63
N PHE A 7 8.29 -11.33 -3.43
CA PHE A 7 7.60 -11.51 -2.16
C PHE A 7 8.57 -11.94 -1.04
N TRP A 8 9.43 -12.92 -1.30
CA TRP A 8 10.39 -13.39 -0.31
C TRP A 8 11.47 -12.36 -0.01
N LYS A 9 11.89 -11.57 -1.01
CA LYS A 9 12.85 -10.47 -0.82
C LYS A 9 12.30 -9.39 0.11
N ILE A 10 11.06 -8.96 -0.09
CA ILE A 10 10.44 -7.94 0.79
C ILE A 10 10.08 -8.51 2.16
N ALA A 11 9.59 -9.75 2.21
CA ALA A 11 9.27 -10.43 3.47
C ALA A 11 10.52 -10.56 4.35
N GLY A 12 11.66 -11.00 3.79
CA GLY A 12 12.92 -11.09 4.53
C GLY A 12 13.42 -9.72 5.05
N ARG A 13 13.21 -8.64 4.28
CA ARG A 13 13.63 -7.29 4.68
C ARG A 13 12.77 -6.70 5.82
N TYR A 14 11.46 -6.94 5.80
CA TYR A 14 10.50 -6.31 6.72
C TYR A 14 9.76 -7.31 7.62
N MET A 15 10.35 -8.49 7.88
CA MET A 15 9.71 -9.56 8.64
C MET A 15 9.40 -9.11 10.08
N GLY A 16 10.29 -8.32 10.68
CA GLY A 16 10.14 -7.82 12.04
C GLY A 16 8.94 -6.88 12.16
N GLU A 17 8.84 -5.91 11.25
CA GLU A 17 7.75 -4.95 11.14
C GLU A 17 6.43 -5.67 10.84
N GLY A 18 6.44 -6.61 9.89
CA GLY A 18 5.25 -7.40 9.55
C GLY A 18 4.73 -8.23 10.73
N LEU A 19 5.62 -8.89 11.48
CA LEU A 19 5.23 -9.65 12.66
C LEU A 19 4.75 -8.75 13.81
N ALA A 20 5.38 -7.58 13.99
CA ALA A 20 4.95 -6.58 14.96
C ALA A 20 3.54 -6.06 14.62
N GLU A 21 3.26 -5.80 13.33
CA GLU A 21 1.95 -5.37 12.84
C GLU A 21 0.88 -6.42 13.14
N VAL A 22 1.13 -7.69 12.79
CA VAL A 22 0.19 -8.79 13.07
C VAL A 22 -0.09 -8.91 14.57
N ARG A 23 0.95 -8.85 15.41
CA ARG A 23 0.81 -8.91 16.88
C ARG A 23 0.00 -7.74 17.44
N ARG A 24 0.09 -6.55 16.83
CA ARG A 24 -0.68 -5.36 17.21
C ARG A 24 -2.14 -5.51 16.77
N SER A 25 -2.38 -5.96 15.54
CA SER A 25 -3.73 -6.17 14.99
C SER A 25 -4.52 -7.25 15.73
N LEU A 26 -3.85 -8.27 16.26
CA LEU A 26 -4.49 -9.33 17.05
C LEU A 26 -4.69 -8.99 18.53
N SER A 27 -4.16 -7.86 19.03
CA SER A 27 -4.22 -7.51 20.44
C SER A 27 -4.70 -6.08 20.65
N ARG A 28 -5.94 -5.95 21.12
CA ARG A 28 -6.55 -4.65 21.44
C ARG A 28 -5.69 -3.83 22.41
N ARG A 29 -5.14 -4.46 23.45
CA ARG A 29 -4.20 -3.82 24.39
C ARG A 29 -2.98 -3.23 23.67
N ARG A 30 -2.27 -4.02 22.87
CA ARG A 30 -1.06 -3.56 22.16
C ARG A 30 -1.37 -2.48 21.13
N PHE A 31 -2.51 -2.59 20.45
CA PHE A 31 -3.00 -1.53 19.56
C PHE A 31 -3.21 -0.23 20.33
N THR A 32 -3.88 -0.28 21.48
CA THR A 32 -4.13 0.87 22.36
C THR A 32 -2.84 1.50 22.86
N GLU A 33 -1.91 0.69 23.38
CA GLU A 33 -0.59 1.14 23.85
C GLU A 33 0.21 1.85 22.74
N ASN A 34 0.13 1.33 21.51
CA ASN A 34 0.78 1.95 20.37
C ASN A 34 0.12 3.27 19.96
N ALA A 35 -1.22 3.30 19.91
CA ALA A 35 -2.01 4.48 19.59
C ALA A 35 -1.87 5.60 20.64
N ARG A 36 -1.58 5.26 21.90
CA ARG A 36 -1.28 6.23 22.98
C ARG A 36 -0.07 7.11 22.72
N ARG A 37 0.82 6.73 21.80
CA ARG A 37 1.92 7.59 21.36
C ARG A 37 1.41 8.84 20.63
N LEU A 38 0.22 8.78 20.05
CA LEU A 38 -0.45 9.90 19.38
C LEU A 38 -1.58 10.49 20.24
N ILE A 39 -2.33 9.64 20.95
CA ILE A 39 -3.47 10.05 21.79
C ILE A 39 -3.29 9.47 23.21
N PRO A 40 -2.55 10.15 24.12
CA PRO A 40 -2.17 9.57 25.42
C PRO A 40 -3.35 9.15 26.32
N ALA A 41 -4.49 9.83 26.20
CA ALA A 41 -5.69 9.55 27.00
C ALA A 41 -6.51 8.33 26.52
N LEU A 42 -6.17 7.74 25.37
CA LEU A 42 -6.94 6.67 24.75
C LEU A 42 -7.05 5.44 25.66
N GLN A 43 -8.25 4.91 25.83
CA GLN A 43 -8.53 3.69 26.59
C GLN A 43 -8.90 2.52 25.67
N GLU A 44 -8.71 1.29 26.14
CA GLU A 44 -9.08 0.10 25.36
C GLU A 44 -10.59 0.03 25.04
N ALA A 45 -11.40 0.64 25.91
CA ALA A 45 -12.86 0.72 25.77
C ALA A 45 -13.28 1.67 24.63
N ASP A 46 -12.43 2.65 24.28
CA ASP A 46 -12.72 3.63 23.21
C ASP A 46 -12.54 3.01 21.81
N ILE A 47 -11.90 1.85 21.72
CA ILE A 47 -11.62 1.17 20.46
C ILE A 47 -12.75 0.22 20.11
N GLN A 48 -13.26 0.37 18.90
CA GLN A 48 -14.24 -0.53 18.29
C GLN A 48 -13.68 -1.14 17.00
N PRO A 49 -14.11 -2.35 16.61
CA PRO A 49 -13.73 -2.92 15.32
C PRO A 49 -14.11 -2.00 14.17
N GLY A 50 -13.22 -1.86 13.20
CA GLY A 50 -13.43 -1.10 11.97
C GLY A 50 -13.06 -1.92 10.74
N PRO A 51 -13.42 -1.44 9.54
CA PRO A 51 -13.02 -2.10 8.30
C PRO A 51 -11.50 -2.06 8.13
N ALA A 52 -10.95 -3.07 7.45
CA ALA A 52 -9.56 -3.10 7.03
C ALA A 52 -9.46 -2.81 5.52
N GLY A 53 -8.40 -2.11 5.12
CA GLY A 53 -8.10 -1.82 3.72
C GLY A 53 -6.72 -2.33 3.32
N VAL A 54 -6.58 -2.75 2.06
CA VAL A 54 -5.30 -3.12 1.46
C VAL A 54 -4.97 -2.11 0.37
N ARG A 55 -3.81 -1.47 0.47
CA ARG A 55 -3.29 -0.61 -0.59
C ARG A 55 -2.76 -1.49 -1.71
N ALA A 56 -3.29 -1.33 -2.92
CA ALA A 56 -2.68 -1.88 -4.12
C ALA A 56 -1.36 -1.15 -4.38
N GLN A 57 -0.26 -1.88 -4.37
CA GLN A 57 1.07 -1.35 -4.66
C GLN A 57 1.89 -2.42 -5.39
N ALA A 58 2.51 -2.05 -6.50
CA ALA A 58 3.31 -2.98 -7.29
C ALA A 58 4.60 -3.34 -6.54
N LEU A 59 4.94 -4.63 -6.61
CA LEU A 59 6.16 -5.20 -6.07
C LEU A 59 6.99 -5.75 -7.23
N THR A 60 8.22 -5.27 -7.37
CA THR A 60 9.13 -5.77 -8.40
C THR A 60 9.71 -7.13 -8.03
N ALA A 61 10.26 -7.85 -9.02
CA ALA A 61 10.91 -9.14 -8.80
C ALA A 61 12.15 -9.03 -7.89
N ASP A 62 12.68 -7.82 -7.74
CA ASP A 62 13.78 -7.48 -6.85
C ASP A 62 13.35 -7.06 -5.43
N GLY A 63 12.05 -7.16 -5.13
CA GLY A 63 11.53 -6.87 -3.80
C GLY A 63 11.42 -5.39 -3.50
N LYS A 64 11.42 -4.53 -4.53
CA LYS A 64 11.18 -3.09 -4.38
C LYS A 64 9.69 -2.80 -4.55
N LEU A 65 9.16 -1.95 -3.68
CA LEU A 65 7.84 -1.36 -3.86
C LEU A 65 7.96 -0.22 -4.86
N VAL A 66 7.01 -0.14 -5.79
CA VAL A 66 6.99 0.96 -6.77
C VAL A 66 6.27 2.16 -6.17
N ASP A 67 6.96 3.30 -6.11
CA ASP A 67 6.43 4.53 -5.52
C ASP A 67 5.65 5.40 -6.52
N ASP A 68 5.98 5.30 -7.81
CA ASP A 68 5.39 6.09 -8.90
C ASP A 68 4.56 5.21 -9.86
N PHE A 69 4.13 5.75 -10.99
CA PHE A 69 3.39 5.00 -12.00
C PHE A 69 4.13 3.75 -12.48
N HIS A 70 3.39 2.65 -12.60
CA HIS A 70 3.83 1.48 -13.34
C HIS A 70 2.82 1.18 -14.45
N PHE A 71 3.19 1.51 -15.68
CA PHE A 71 2.37 1.28 -16.85
C PHE A 71 2.79 0.01 -17.59
N VAL A 72 1.80 -0.76 -18.06
CA VAL A 72 2.01 -1.85 -19.01
C VAL A 72 1.16 -1.58 -20.25
N THR A 73 1.82 -1.35 -21.38
CA THR A 73 1.16 -1.04 -22.66
C THR A 73 0.87 -2.32 -23.44
N GLY A 74 -0.38 -2.52 -23.82
CA GLY A 74 -0.81 -3.53 -24.78
C GLY A 74 -1.10 -2.91 -26.16
N ARG A 75 -1.53 -3.74 -27.13
CA ARG A 75 -1.81 -3.27 -28.49
C ARG A 75 -2.90 -2.19 -28.58
N ARG A 76 -3.89 -2.24 -27.68
CA ARG A 76 -5.03 -1.30 -27.61
C ARG A 76 -5.44 -1.00 -26.16
N SER A 77 -4.50 -1.14 -25.23
CA SER A 77 -4.77 -0.96 -23.79
C SER A 77 -3.57 -0.36 -23.07
N LEU A 78 -3.86 0.40 -22.03
CA LEU A 78 -2.89 0.85 -21.03
C LEU A 78 -3.33 0.29 -19.69
N HIS A 79 -2.48 -0.51 -19.05
CA HIS A 79 -2.70 -1.00 -17.70
C HIS A 79 -1.92 -0.12 -16.72
N VAL A 80 -2.64 0.51 -15.79
CA VAL A 80 -2.05 1.27 -14.68
C VAL A 80 -1.89 0.31 -13.49
N CYS A 81 -0.75 -0.35 -13.42
CA CYS A 81 -0.46 -1.37 -12.40
C CYS A 81 0.04 -0.77 -11.08
N ASN A 82 0.45 0.49 -11.07
CA ASN A 82 0.74 1.28 -9.87
C ASN A 82 0.44 2.75 -10.17
N ALA A 83 -0.04 3.48 -9.16
CA ALA A 83 -0.26 4.93 -9.23
C ALA A 83 0.31 5.58 -7.96
N PRO A 84 0.81 6.84 -8.04
CA PRO A 84 1.39 7.53 -6.90
C PRO A 84 0.34 7.80 -5.81
N SER A 85 0.82 7.88 -4.56
CA SER A 85 -0.02 8.19 -3.40
C SER A 85 -0.14 9.70 -3.18
N PRO A 86 -1.28 10.22 -2.66
CA PRO A 86 -2.53 9.51 -2.36
C PRO A 86 -3.46 9.41 -3.59
N ALA A 87 -3.61 8.19 -4.12
CA ALA A 87 -4.31 7.94 -5.37
C ALA A 87 -5.80 8.33 -5.34
N ALA A 88 -6.49 8.11 -4.21
CA ALA A 88 -7.90 8.46 -4.08
C ALA A 88 -8.13 9.98 -4.15
N THR A 89 -7.34 10.75 -3.39
CA THR A 89 -7.45 12.21 -3.32
C THR A 89 -7.03 12.88 -4.63
N ALA A 90 -5.96 12.39 -5.26
CA ALA A 90 -5.42 12.97 -6.50
C ALA A 90 -5.95 12.30 -7.78
N SER A 91 -7.04 11.52 -7.69
CA SER A 91 -7.53 10.66 -8.78
C SER A 91 -7.80 11.42 -10.09
N LEU A 92 -8.34 12.65 -10.02
CA LEU A 92 -8.61 13.47 -11.20
C LEU A 92 -7.33 13.96 -11.87
N GLU A 93 -6.33 14.43 -11.11
CA GLU A 93 -5.04 14.86 -11.66
C GLU A 93 -4.24 13.68 -12.21
N ILE A 94 -4.25 12.55 -11.49
CA ILE A 94 -3.68 11.29 -11.98
C ILE A 94 -4.31 10.90 -13.31
N GLY A 95 -5.64 10.97 -13.43
CA GLY A 95 -6.34 10.71 -14.69
C GLY A 95 -5.90 11.64 -15.82
N ARG A 96 -5.78 12.95 -15.54
CA ARG A 96 -5.27 13.93 -16.53
C ARG A 96 -3.85 13.64 -16.96
N ASP A 97 -2.97 13.28 -16.02
CA ASP A 97 -1.58 12.97 -16.31
C ASP A 97 -1.44 11.68 -17.14
N ILE A 98 -2.24 10.65 -16.83
CA ILE A 98 -2.31 9.42 -17.64
C ILE A 98 -2.70 9.75 -19.08
N VAL A 99 -3.76 10.55 -19.28
CA VAL A 99 -4.22 10.95 -20.61
C VAL A 99 -3.15 11.77 -21.33
N ARG A 100 -2.53 12.74 -20.64
CA ARG A 100 -1.46 13.58 -21.21
C ARG A 100 -0.27 12.75 -21.69
N GLN A 101 0.22 11.83 -20.86
CA GLN A 101 1.36 10.99 -21.20
C GLN A 101 1.02 10.02 -22.33
N HIS A 102 -0.17 9.43 -22.33
CA HIS A 102 -0.48 8.36 -23.28
C HIS A 102 -0.96 8.87 -24.65
N LEU A 103 -1.69 9.99 -24.71
CA LEU A 103 -2.12 10.58 -25.99
C LEU A 103 -0.99 11.32 -26.70
N ALA A 104 0.06 11.78 -26.00
CA ALA A 104 1.22 12.40 -26.62
C ALA A 104 2.09 11.39 -27.42
N HIS A 105 1.87 10.09 -27.22
CA HIS A 105 2.58 9.01 -27.92
C HIS A 105 1.76 8.38 -29.06
N LEU A 106 0.55 8.88 -29.32
CA LEU A 106 -0.24 8.60 -30.52
C LEU A 106 0.00 9.69 -31.57
#